data_AF-A0A951ZHV6-F1
#
_entry.id   AF-A0A951ZHV6-F1
#
_cell.length_a   1.000
_cell.length_b   1.000
_cell.length_c   1.000
_cell.angle_alpha   90.00
_cell.angle_beta   90.00
_cell.angle_gamma   90.00
#
_symmetry.space_group_name_H-M   'P 1'
#
loop_
_entity.id
_entity.type
_entity.pdbx_description
1 polymer ?
#
loop_
_entity_poly.entity_id
_entity_poly.type
_entity_poly.pdbx_seq_one_letter_code
_entity_poly.pdbx_strand_id
1 'polypeptide(L)'
;MVAAPADVAHGLMAAMQATSPLELVAVAFGLVSVYLSAREHIVSWPTAIVNVAIFFVLFWKAKLYADAVLQLVYLALSLYGWYEWLYGGAQHSRLQVSRTSRRQWLVLGPLFLVAGLTLGALLDRFTDSPVPYFDAMLTSASLVAQWMMTRKLLENWIV
;
A
#
# COMPACT_ATOMS: atom_id res chain seq x y z
N MET A 1 -13.40 28.16 2.80
CA MET A 1 -12.49 29.28 2.46
C MET A 1 -11.34 28.66 1.66
N VAL A 2 -11.33 28.83 0.33
CA VAL A 2 -10.36 28.19 -0.57
C VAL A 2 -9.06 29.00 -0.52
N ALA A 3 -7.93 28.38 -0.16
CA ALA A 3 -6.63 29.03 -0.11
C ALA A 3 -6.24 29.57 -1.50
N ALA A 4 -5.60 30.75 -1.55
CA ALA A 4 -5.20 31.34 -2.82
C ALA A 4 -4.10 30.49 -3.48
N PRO A 5 -4.03 30.40 -4.82
CA PRO A 5 -3.03 29.57 -5.52
C PRO A 5 -1.58 29.92 -5.17
N ALA A 6 -1.31 31.16 -4.75
CA ALA A 6 0.01 31.56 -4.25
C ALA A 6 0.36 30.90 -2.90
N ASP A 7 -0.62 30.69 -2.01
CA ASP A 7 -0.40 30.07 -0.69
C ASP A 7 -0.08 28.58 -0.84
N VAL A 8 -0.71 27.93 -1.83
CA VAL A 8 -0.44 26.53 -2.19
C VAL A 8 0.97 26.36 -2.73
N ALA A 9 1.42 27.25 -3.63
CA ALA A 9 2.75 27.19 -4.20
C ALA A 9 3.85 27.38 -3.13
N HIS A 10 3.67 28.33 -2.21
CA HIS A 10 4.61 28.53 -1.10
C HIS A 10 4.61 27.36 -0.12
N GLY A 11 3.43 26.80 0.19
CA GLY A 11 3.31 25.61 1.03
C GLY A 11 3.99 24.37 0.43
N LEU A 12 3.84 24.17 -0.89
CA LEU A 12 4.52 23.09 -1.62
C LEU A 12 6.04 23.30 -1.63
N MET A 13 6.52 24.52 -1.88
CA MET A 13 7.96 24.80 -1.87
C MET A 13 8.57 24.55 -0.49
N ALA A 14 7.88 24.96 0.58
CA ALA A 14 8.29 24.71 1.95
C ALA A 14 8.28 23.21 2.30
N ALA A 15 7.26 22.47 1.86
CA ALA A 15 7.20 21.02 2.04
C ALA A 15 8.36 20.32 1.32
N MET A 16 8.62 20.68 0.05
CA MET A 16 9.73 20.11 -0.73
C MET A 16 11.11 20.41 -0.12
N GLN A 17 11.29 21.56 0.53
CA GLN A 17 12.52 21.90 1.24
C GLN A 17 12.68 21.15 2.57
N ALA A 18 11.57 20.75 3.19
CA ALA A 18 11.57 19.96 4.43
C ALA A 18 11.71 18.45 4.19
N THR A 19 11.35 17.96 3.00
CA THR A 19 11.43 16.54 2.62
C THR A 19 12.88 16.11 2.40
N SER A 20 13.26 14.98 3.00
CA SER A 20 14.61 14.44 2.78
C SER A 20 14.78 13.94 1.32
N PRO A 21 15.98 14.03 0.72
CA PRO A 21 16.21 13.48 -0.62
C PRO A 21 15.84 12.00 -0.75
N LEU A 22 16.00 11.24 0.35
CA LEU A 22 15.66 9.82 0.40
C LEU A 22 14.14 9.58 0.32
N GLU A 23 13.35 10.43 0.97
CA GLU A 23 11.89 10.38 0.92
C GLU A 23 11.37 10.75 -0.46
N LEU A 24 11.98 11.74 -1.13
CA LEU A 24 11.63 12.07 -2.52
C LEU A 24 11.90 10.90 -3.48
N VAL A 25 13.03 10.21 -3.29
CA VAL A 25 13.35 8.99 -4.04
C VAL A 25 12.32 7.89 -3.75
N ALA A 26 11.95 7.68 -2.48
CA ALA A 26 10.92 6.71 -2.11
C ALA A 26 9.61 7.02 -2.86
N VAL A 27 9.10 8.24 -2.76
CA VAL A 27 7.87 8.68 -3.43
C VAL A 27 7.95 8.45 -4.94
N ALA A 28 9.08 8.80 -5.58
CA ALA A 28 9.28 8.57 -7.01
C ALA A 28 9.17 7.08 -7.39
N PHE A 29 9.83 6.18 -6.64
CA PHE A 29 9.71 4.74 -6.86
C PHE A 29 8.28 4.23 -6.63
N GLY A 30 7.56 4.79 -5.66
CA GLY A 30 6.15 4.47 -5.41
C GLY A 30 5.26 4.84 -6.61
N LEU A 31 5.41 6.06 -7.14
CA LEU A 31 4.67 6.53 -8.31
C LEU A 31 4.98 5.69 -9.56
N VAL A 32 6.26 5.40 -9.79
CA VAL A 32 6.70 4.54 -10.90
C VAL A 32 6.10 3.14 -10.75
N SER A 33 6.08 2.59 -9.54
CA SER A 33 5.49 1.29 -9.25
C SER A 33 4.00 1.23 -9.59
N VAL A 34 3.22 2.25 -9.17
CA VAL A 34 1.79 2.34 -9.48
C VAL A 34 1.55 2.45 -10.97
N TYR A 35 2.31 3.31 -11.67
CA TYR A 35 2.22 3.46 -13.12
C TYR A 35 2.53 2.14 -13.85
N LEU A 36 3.60 1.45 -13.46
CA LEU A 36 3.97 0.16 -14.04
C LEU A 36 2.94 -0.92 -13.73
N SER A 37 2.34 -0.90 -12.55
CA SER A 37 1.27 -1.83 -12.16
C SER A 37 0.04 -1.63 -13.03
N ALA A 38 -0.35 -0.38 -13.30
CA ALA A 38 -1.43 -0.04 -14.22
C ALA A 38 -1.13 -0.48 -15.67
N ARG A 39 0.14 -0.53 -16.06
CA ARG A 39 0.62 -1.04 -17.36
C ARG A 39 0.86 -2.56 -17.37
N GLU A 40 0.52 -3.26 -16.29
CA GLU A 40 0.79 -4.69 -16.09
C GLU A 40 2.26 -5.09 -16.29
N HIS A 41 3.18 -4.16 -16.06
CA HIS A 41 4.59 -4.40 -16.27
C HIS A 41 5.23 -5.04 -15.04
N ILE A 42 5.99 -6.14 -15.23
CA ILE A 42 6.55 -6.94 -14.12
C ILE A 42 7.53 -6.16 -13.24
N VAL A 43 8.16 -5.11 -13.78
CA VAL A 43 9.12 -4.25 -13.04
C VAL A 43 8.44 -3.42 -11.94
N SER A 44 7.10 -3.33 -11.95
CA SER A 44 6.33 -2.76 -10.83
C SER A 44 6.75 -3.34 -9.48
N TRP A 45 6.94 -4.66 -9.39
CA TRP A 45 7.31 -5.32 -8.14
C TRP A 45 8.70 -4.93 -7.61
N PRO A 46 9.79 -5.00 -8.39
CA PRO A 46 11.08 -4.47 -7.95
C PRO A 46 11.00 -3.00 -7.51
N THR A 47 10.26 -2.15 -8.24
CA THR A 47 10.12 -0.74 -7.87
C THR A 47 9.33 -0.55 -6.57
N ALA A 48 8.29 -1.37 -6.33
CA ALA A 48 7.55 -1.41 -5.08
C ALA A 48 8.45 -1.83 -3.91
N ILE A 49 9.28 -2.87 -4.11
CA ILE A 49 10.20 -3.37 -3.09
C ILE A 49 11.21 -2.29 -2.68
N VAL A 50 11.79 -1.57 -3.64
CA VAL A 50 12.69 -0.45 -3.36
C VAL A 50 11.97 0.65 -2.58
N ASN A 51 10.76 1.03 -3.00
CA ASN A 51 9.94 2.02 -2.30
C ASN A 51 9.68 1.63 -0.84
N VAL A 52 9.17 0.42 -0.61
CA VAL A 52 8.82 -0.10 0.71
C VAL A 52 10.06 -0.26 1.60
N ALA A 53 11.19 -0.70 1.06
CA ALA A 53 12.43 -0.81 1.81
C ALA A 53 12.97 0.55 2.26
N ILE A 54 12.86 1.59 1.42
CA ILE A 54 13.25 2.95 1.82
C ILE A 54 12.30 3.47 2.91
N PHE A 55 10.98 3.30 2.75
CA PHE A 55 10.01 3.73 3.77
C PHE A 55 10.18 2.98 5.08
N PHE A 56 10.53 1.69 5.07
CA PHE A 56 10.88 0.94 6.27
C PHE A 56 12.01 1.64 7.04
N VAL A 57 13.10 2.00 6.36
CA VAL A 57 14.25 2.68 6.99
C VAL A 57 13.86 4.05 7.53
N LEU A 58 13.03 4.81 6.81
CA LEU A 58 12.54 6.13 7.25
C LEU A 58 11.69 6.01 8.53
N PHE A 59 10.70 5.11 8.54
CA PHE A 59 9.84 4.89 9.71
C PHE A 59 10.60 4.34 10.90
N TRP A 60 11.57 3.44 10.67
CA TRP A 60 12.43 2.93 11.73
C TRP A 60 13.27 4.04 12.38
N LYS A 61 13.85 4.94 11.57
CA LYS A 61 14.59 6.11 12.09
C LYS A 61 13.69 7.10 12.82
N ALA A 62 12.44 7.25 12.37
CA ALA A 62 11.44 8.07 13.03
C ALA A 62 10.83 7.43 14.30
N LYS A 63 11.25 6.19 14.65
CA LYS A 63 10.69 5.37 15.75
C LYS A 63 9.19 5.08 15.59
N LEU A 64 8.69 5.14 14.36
CA LEU A 64 7.33 4.75 14.00
C LEU A 64 7.31 3.25 13.71
N TYR A 65 7.38 2.45 14.78
CA TYR A 65 7.52 1.01 14.67
C TYR A 65 6.31 0.33 14.04
N ALA A 66 5.10 0.84 14.29
CA ALA A 66 3.88 0.31 13.68
C ALA A 66 3.94 0.43 12.14
N ASP A 67 4.27 1.62 11.64
CA ASP A 67 4.43 1.87 10.20
C ASP A 67 5.60 1.08 9.61
N ALA A 68 6.72 0.95 10.31
CA ALA A 68 7.84 0.13 9.87
C ALA A 68 7.44 -1.35 9.74
N VAL A 69 6.72 -1.92 10.70
CA VAL A 69 6.21 -3.29 10.60
C VAL A 69 5.23 -3.43 9.44
N LEU A 70 4.38 -2.45 9.20
CA LEU A 70 3.48 -2.44 8.05
C LEU A 70 4.25 -2.46 6.72
N GLN A 71 5.38 -1.75 6.62
CA GLN A 71 6.25 -1.86 5.46
C GLN A 71 6.80 -3.28 5.26
N LEU A 72 7.10 -4.04 6.34
CA LEU A 72 7.50 -5.45 6.19
C LEU A 72 6.36 -6.31 5.62
N VAL A 73 5.11 -6.02 5.98
CA VAL A 73 3.94 -6.69 5.39
C VAL A 73 3.85 -6.38 3.90
N TYR A 74 3.98 -5.10 3.51
CA TYR A 74 3.99 -4.71 2.10
C TYR A 74 5.17 -5.32 1.33
N LEU A 75 6.32 -5.48 1.96
CA LEU A 75 7.49 -6.13 1.36
C LEU A 75 7.19 -7.61 1.08
N ALA A 76 6.65 -8.34 2.06
CA ALA A 76 6.27 -9.74 1.90
C ALA A 76 5.21 -9.91 0.80
N LEU A 77 4.18 -9.06 0.77
CA LEU A 77 3.16 -9.05 -0.29
C LEU A 77 3.76 -8.71 -1.66
N SER A 78 4.75 -7.82 -1.71
CA SER A 78 5.41 -7.45 -2.97
C SER A 78 6.25 -8.59 -3.54
N LEU A 79 6.96 -9.33 -2.68
CA LEU A 79 7.69 -10.54 -3.07
C LEU A 79 6.73 -11.63 -3.55
N TYR A 80 5.63 -11.84 -2.82
CA TYR A 80 4.58 -12.78 -3.19
C TYR A 80 3.92 -12.41 -4.54
N GLY A 81 3.56 -11.14 -4.73
CA GLY A 81 2.99 -10.65 -5.97
C GLY A 81 3.94 -10.79 -7.16
N TRP A 82 5.24 -10.56 -6.96
CA TRP A 82 6.23 -10.80 -7.99
C TRP A 82 6.24 -12.27 -8.43
N TYR A 83 6.27 -13.19 -7.46
CA TYR A 83 6.22 -14.62 -7.74
C TYR A 83 4.94 -15.02 -8.47
N GLU A 84 3.78 -14.59 -7.97
CA GLU A 84 2.47 -14.88 -8.54
C GLU A 84 2.32 -14.33 -9.96
N TRP A 85 2.83 -13.14 -10.26
CA TRP A 85 2.75 -12.58 -11.61
C TRP A 85 3.58 -13.37 -12.63
N LEU A 86 4.69 -13.96 -12.19
CA LEU A 86 5.56 -14.77 -13.05
C LEU A 86 5.04 -16.20 -13.23
N TYR A 87 4.55 -16.83 -12.15
CA TYR A 87 4.33 -18.28 -12.09
C TYR A 87 2.92 -18.69 -11.61
N GLY A 88 2.05 -17.74 -11.26
CA GLY A 88 0.72 -18.02 -10.69
C GLY A 88 -0.36 -18.36 -11.73
N GLY A 89 -0.05 -18.31 -13.03
CA GLY A 89 -0.95 -18.70 -14.10
C GLY A 89 -1.07 -20.22 -14.29
N ALA A 90 -2.07 -20.66 -15.05
CA ALA A 90 -2.22 -22.07 -15.40
C ALA A 90 -0.92 -22.62 -16.01
N GLN A 91 -0.47 -23.79 -15.56
CA GLN A 91 0.79 -24.42 -16.01
C GLN A 91 2.06 -23.59 -15.73
N HIS A 92 2.07 -22.79 -14.64
CA HIS A 92 3.16 -21.87 -14.30
C HIS A 92 3.43 -20.78 -15.35
N SER A 93 2.39 -20.41 -16.11
CA SER A 93 2.45 -19.27 -17.02
C SER A 93 2.26 -17.94 -16.28
N ARG A 94 2.46 -16.82 -16.99
CA ARG A 94 2.21 -15.49 -16.44
C ARG A 94 0.74 -15.35 -16.02
N LEU A 95 0.52 -14.81 -14.83
CA LEU A 95 -0.83 -14.56 -14.33
C LEU A 95 -1.54 -13.55 -15.24
N GLN A 96 -2.78 -13.86 -15.60
CA GLN A 96 -3.64 -12.97 -16.38
C GLN A 96 -4.57 -12.19 -15.48
N VAL A 97 -4.99 -11.01 -15.95
CA VAL A 97 -5.97 -10.20 -15.25
C VAL A 97 -7.29 -10.94 -15.14
N SER A 98 -7.82 -10.98 -13.93
CA SER A 98 -9.08 -11.64 -13.63
C SER A 98 -9.98 -10.74 -12.78
N ARG A 99 -11.23 -11.17 -12.62
CA ARG A 99 -12.22 -10.49 -11.77
C ARG A 99 -12.47 -11.28 -10.51
N THR A 100 -12.79 -10.56 -9.45
CA THR A 100 -13.06 -11.14 -8.14
C THR A 100 -14.37 -11.92 -8.19
N SER A 101 -14.27 -13.25 -8.02
CA SER A 101 -15.42 -14.13 -7.96
C SER A 101 -16.24 -13.90 -6.69
N ARG A 102 -17.54 -14.26 -6.70
CA ARG A 102 -18.41 -14.17 -5.51
C ARG A 102 -17.83 -14.90 -4.29
N ARG A 103 -17.15 -16.03 -4.50
CA ARG A 103 -16.49 -16.79 -3.43
C ARG A 103 -15.33 -16.02 -2.81
N GLN A 104 -14.53 -15.32 -3.62
CA GLN A 104 -13.45 -14.48 -3.11
C GLN A 104 -14.01 -13.30 -2.30
N TRP A 105 -15.08 -12.66 -2.76
CA TRP A 105 -15.75 -11.61 -1.98
C TRP A 105 -16.27 -12.10 -0.62
N LEU A 106 -16.81 -13.32 -0.56
CA LEU A 106 -17.26 -13.93 0.69
C LEU A 106 -16.13 -14.25 1.67
N VAL A 107 -14.87 -14.31 1.21
CA VAL A 107 -13.69 -14.49 2.06
C VAL A 107 -13.04 -13.15 2.40
N LEU A 108 -12.88 -12.28 1.40
CA LEU A 108 -12.22 -10.98 1.54
C LEU A 108 -13.04 -10.01 2.41
N GLY A 109 -14.37 -10.00 2.29
CA GLY A 109 -15.22 -9.14 3.09
C GLY A 109 -15.08 -9.39 4.60
N PRO A 110 -15.24 -10.63 5.08
CA PRO A 110 -14.98 -10.96 6.47
C PRO A 110 -13.53 -10.71 6.89
N LEU A 111 -12.55 -11.04 6.04
CA LEU A 111 -11.13 -10.80 6.34
C LEU A 111 -10.85 -9.31 6.55
N PHE A 112 -11.37 -8.45 5.66
CA PHE A 112 -11.33 -7.00 5.78
C PHE A 112 -11.90 -6.52 7.12
N LEU A 113 -13.12 -6.97 7.47
CA LEU A 113 -13.79 -6.55 8.69
C LEU A 113 -13.05 -7.04 9.94
N VAL A 114 -12.61 -8.30 9.97
CA VAL A 114 -11.86 -8.85 11.10
C VAL A 114 -10.53 -8.14 11.27
N ALA A 115 -9.76 -7.94 10.20
CA ALA A 115 -8.49 -7.22 10.25
C ALA A 115 -8.69 -5.77 10.69
N GLY A 116 -9.72 -5.07 10.18
CA GLY A 116 -10.01 -3.70 10.58
C GLY A 116 -10.46 -3.57 12.03
N LEU A 117 -11.33 -4.46 12.51
CA LEU A 117 -11.81 -4.42 13.91
C LEU A 117 -10.70 -4.79 14.90
N THR A 118 -9.87 -5.77 14.56
CA THR A 118 -8.73 -6.17 15.40
C THR A 118 -7.66 -5.07 15.46
N LEU A 119 -7.31 -4.46 14.32
CA LEU A 119 -6.41 -3.31 14.28
C LEU A 119 -7.01 -2.09 15.00
N GLY A 120 -8.31 -1.84 14.84
CA GLY A 120 -9.00 -0.72 15.49
C GLY A 120 -9.01 -0.85 17.01
N ALA A 121 -9.30 -2.04 17.53
CA ALA A 121 -9.21 -2.33 18.96
C ALA A 121 -7.78 -2.24 19.50
N LEU A 122 -6.77 -2.59 18.68
CA LEU A 122 -5.38 -2.44 19.05
C LEU A 122 -4.99 -0.96 19.13
N LEU A 123 -5.36 -0.16 18.12
CA LEU A 123 -5.11 1.28 18.09
C LEU A 123 -5.81 2.00 19.24
N ASP A 124 -7.07 1.68 19.52
CA ASP A 124 -7.85 2.27 20.63
C ASP A 124 -7.21 1.99 22.01
N ARG A 125 -6.59 0.82 22.17
CA ARG A 125 -5.98 0.40 23.45
C ARG A 125 -4.54 0.88 23.64
N PHE A 126 -3.78 1.04 22.55
CA PHE A 126 -2.34 1.29 22.60
C PHE A 126 -1.91 2.64 22.03
N THR A 127 -2.83 3.41 21.44
CA THR A 127 -2.53 4.68 20.78
C THR A 127 -3.60 5.73 21.10
N ASP A 128 -3.19 6.99 21.25
CA ASP A 128 -4.10 8.13 21.42
C ASP A 128 -4.70 8.61 20.07
N SER A 129 -5.04 7.69 19.15
CA SER A 129 -5.64 8.11 17.87
C SER A 129 -7.05 8.66 18.13
N PRO A 130 -7.43 9.80 17.53
CA PRO A 130 -8.77 10.34 17.65
C PRO A 130 -9.83 9.54 16.88
N VAL A 131 -9.42 8.72 15.90
CA VAL A 131 -10.32 7.94 15.02
C VAL A 131 -9.77 6.53 14.72
N PRO A 132 -9.43 5.73 15.76
CA PRO A 132 -8.62 4.51 15.63
C PRO A 132 -9.27 3.45 14.74
N TYR A 133 -10.60 3.31 14.81
CA TYR A 133 -11.35 2.37 13.97
C TYR A 133 -11.38 2.79 12.50
N PHE A 134 -11.45 4.10 12.21
CA PHE A 134 -11.44 4.58 10.82
C PHE A 134 -10.07 4.38 10.18
N ASP A 135 -9.00 4.71 10.90
CA ASP A 135 -7.61 4.48 10.48
C ASP A 135 -7.34 2.99 10.24
N ALA A 136 -7.85 2.13 11.12
CA ALA A 136 -7.73 0.68 11.00
C ALA A 136 -8.49 0.13 9.78
N MET A 137 -9.69 0.64 9.50
CA MET A 137 -10.45 0.24 8.31
C MET A 137 -9.72 0.64 7.04
N LEU A 138 -9.16 1.86 6.98
CA LEU A 138 -8.37 2.30 5.82
C LEU A 138 -7.12 1.44 5.61
N THR A 139 -6.44 1.08 6.69
CA THR A 139 -5.29 0.18 6.66
C THR A 139 -5.68 -1.21 6.18
N SER A 140 -6.79 -1.76 6.70
CA SER A 140 -7.32 -3.06 6.30
C SER A 140 -7.72 -3.08 4.81
N ALA A 141 -8.42 -2.04 4.34
CA ALA A 141 -8.79 -1.90 2.93
C ALA A 141 -7.54 -1.87 2.04
N SER A 142 -6.51 -1.12 2.44
CA SER A 142 -5.24 -1.02 1.71
C SER A 142 -4.52 -2.38 1.61
N LEU A 143 -4.51 -3.16 2.69
CA LEU A 143 -3.92 -4.51 2.68
C LEU A 143 -4.70 -5.47 1.78
N VAL A 144 -6.04 -5.38 1.78
CA VAL A 144 -6.89 -6.19 0.89
C VAL A 144 -6.68 -5.79 -0.57
N ALA A 145 -6.66 -4.50 -0.89
CA ALA A 145 -6.37 -3.99 -2.22
C ALA A 145 -5.00 -4.45 -2.70
N GLN A 146 -3.97 -4.36 -1.84
CA GLN A 146 -2.63 -4.83 -2.17
C GLN A 146 -2.62 -6.33 -2.47
N TRP A 147 -3.26 -7.15 -1.65
CA TRP A 147 -3.37 -8.58 -1.92
C TRP A 147 -4.11 -8.86 -3.22
N MET A 148 -5.21 -8.14 -3.50
CA MET A 148 -5.95 -8.27 -4.75
C MET A 148 -5.08 -7.92 -5.97
N MET A 149 -4.21 -6.91 -5.86
CA MET A 149 -3.21 -6.57 -6.88
C MET A 149 -2.22 -7.72 -7.10
N THR A 150 -1.74 -8.39 -6.04
CA THR A 150 -0.84 -9.56 -6.19
C THR A 150 -1.47 -10.68 -7.03
N ARG A 151 -2.81 -10.80 -6.99
CA ARG A 151 -3.60 -11.80 -7.73
C ARG A 151 -4.16 -11.28 -9.06
N LYS A 152 -3.75 -10.08 -9.50
CA LYS A 152 -4.26 -9.39 -10.70
C LYS A 152 -5.79 -9.30 -10.76
N LEU A 153 -6.42 -9.02 -9.62
CA LEU A 153 -7.87 -8.80 -9.54
C LEU A 153 -8.19 -7.33 -9.85
N LEU A 154 -9.00 -7.07 -10.87
CA LEU A 154 -9.32 -5.71 -11.33
C LEU A 154 -9.94 -4.81 -10.25
N GLU A 155 -10.71 -5.40 -9.34
CA GLU A 155 -11.42 -4.64 -8.31
C GLU A 155 -10.47 -4.00 -7.29
N ASN A 156 -9.17 -4.33 -7.29
CA ASN A 156 -8.17 -3.66 -6.45
C ASN A 156 -8.12 -2.13 -6.66
N TRP A 157 -8.48 -1.65 -7.86
CA TRP A 157 -8.47 -0.22 -8.17
C TRP A 157 -9.68 0.54 -7.62
N ILE A 158 -10.71 -0.18 -7.18
CA ILE A 158 -11.96 0.39 -6.64
C ILE A 158 -11.94 0.39 -5.11
N VAL A 159 -11.29 -0.62 -4.52
CA VAL A 159 -11.09 -0.75 -3.06
C VAL A 159 -10.19 0.37 -2.56
#